data_AF-A0A139XBL0-F1
#
_entry.id   AF-A0A139XBL0-F1
#
_cell.length_a   1.000
_cell.length_b   1.000
_cell.length_c   1.000
_cell.angle_alpha   90.00
_cell.angle_beta   90.00
_cell.angle_gamma   90.00
#
_symmetry.space_group_name_H-M   'P 1'
#
loop_
_entity.id
_entity.type
_entity.pdbx_description
1 polymer ?
#
loop_
_entity_poly.entity_id
_entity_poly.type
_entity_poly.pdbx_seq_one_letter_code
_entity_poly.pdbx_strand_id
1 'polypeptide(L)' 'MGEITVSRVAKLRKRLDLTQRQLADLVGVTETTIRNWENNRSGVEWFERVTKLCEALKCTPNDLFGYEKVGEAESEENV' A
#
# COMPACT_ATOMS: atom_id res chain seq x y z
N MET A 1 -6.78 -6.96 30.22
CA MET A 1 -6.51 -7.34 28.81
C MET A 1 -6.60 -6.07 28.00
N GLY A 2 -5.47 -5.56 27.50
CA GLY A 2 -5.47 -4.32 26.71
C GLY A 2 -6.25 -4.48 25.42
N GLU A 3 -7.00 -3.46 25.03
CA GLU A 3 -7.61 -3.38 23.71
C GLU A 3 -6.54 -3.59 22.63
N ILE A 4 -6.62 -4.70 21.91
CA ILE A 4 -5.80 -4.91 20.71
C ILE A 4 -6.45 -4.07 19.61
N THR A 5 -6.07 -2.80 19.53
CA THR A 5 -6.45 -1.93 18.41
C THR A 5 -5.77 -2.44 17.15
N VAL A 6 -6.45 -3.30 16.40
CA VAL A 6 -5.96 -3.81 15.11
C VAL A 6 -5.96 -2.65 14.10
N SER A 7 -4.79 -2.28 13.58
CA SER A 7 -4.64 -1.26 12.53
C SER A 7 -5.52 -1.56 11.32
N ARG A 8 -5.99 -0.51 10.64
CA ARG A 8 -6.76 -0.62 9.38
C ARG A 8 -6.00 -1.39 8.31
N VAL A 9 -4.66 -1.24 8.26
CA VAL A 9 -3.79 -2.00 7.35
C VAL A 9 -3.89 -3.50 7.64
N ALA A 10 -3.76 -3.89 8.91
CA ALA A 10 -3.87 -5.28 9.33
C ALA A 10 -5.26 -5.87 9.04
N LYS A 11 -6.33 -5.08 9.20
CA LYS A 11 -7.70 -5.50 8.86
C LYS A 11 -7.85 -5.77 7.36
N LEU A 12 -7.35 -4.87 6.51
CA LEU A 12 -7.41 -5.02 5.05
C LEU A 12 -6.57 -6.21 4.57
N ARG A 13 -5.35 -6.35 5.09
CA ARG A 13 -4.48 -7.49 4.78
C ARG A 13 -5.13 -8.83 5.11
N LYS A 14 -5.68 -8.97 6.32
CA LYS A 14 -6.38 -10.19 6.76
C LYS A 14 -7.63 -10.48 5.94
N ARG A 15 -8.36 -9.45 5.48
CA ARG A 15 -9.53 -9.63 4.60
C ARG A 15 -9.15 -10.23 3.24
N LEU A 16 -7.91 -10.01 2.79
CA LEU A 16 -7.35 -10.59 1.57
C LEU A 16 -6.60 -11.91 1.82
N ASP A 17 -6.66 -12.46 3.04
CA ASP A 17 -5.93 -13.66 3.46
C ASP A 17 -4.41 -13.61 3.22
N LEU A 18 -3.82 -12.41 3.35
CA LEU A 18 -2.39 -12.19 3.15
C LEU A 18 -1.62 -12.25 4.47
N THR A 19 -0.44 -12.85 4.45
CA THR A 19 0.59 -12.69 5.49
C THR A 19 1.28 -11.33 5.39
N GLN A 20 1.92 -10.87 6.48
CA GLN A 20 2.71 -9.63 6.45
C GLN A 20 3.82 -9.69 5.38
N ARG A 21 4.44 -10.86 5.20
CA ARG A 21 5.47 -11.12 4.19
C ARG A 21 4.92 -10.98 2.76
N GLN A 22 3.78 -11.63 2.47
CA GLN A 22 3.15 -11.52 1.14
C GLN A 22 2.76 -10.08 0.80
N LEU A 23 2.21 -9.32 1.76
CA LEU A 23 1.91 -7.91 1.53
C LEU A 23 3.19 -7.10 1.29
N ALA A 24 4.26 -7.39 2.03
CA ALA A 24 5.54 -6.74 1.84
C ALA A 24 6.10 -6.98 0.42
N ASP A 25 6.02 -8.22 -0.05
CA ASP A 25 6.48 -8.62 -1.37
C ASP A 25 5.66 -7.94 -2.49
N LEU A 26 4.33 -7.85 -2.34
CA LEU A 26 3.45 -7.15 -3.29
C LEU A 26 3.72 -5.65 -3.40
N VAL A 27 4.12 -5.02 -2.29
CA VAL A 27 4.35 -3.56 -2.22
C VAL A 27 5.83 -3.22 -2.49
N GLY A 28 6.73 -4.20 -2.51
CA GLY A 28 8.16 -3.98 -2.70
C GLY A 28 8.87 -3.42 -1.46
N VAL A 29 8.40 -3.77 -0.26
CA VAL A 29 8.99 -3.35 1.03
C VAL A 29 9.36 -4.57 1.88
N THR A 30 9.93 -4.33 3.07
CA THR A 30 10.24 -5.41 4.01
C THR A 30 9.03 -5.78 4.88
N GLU A 31 8.98 -7.02 5.39
CA GLU A 31 7.98 -7.44 6.37
C GLU A 31 7.98 -6.52 7.61
N THR A 32 9.18 -6.08 8.05
CA THR A 32 9.35 -5.13 9.15
C THR A 32 8.67 -3.80 8.87
N THR A 33 8.71 -3.31 7.62
CA THR A 33 8.00 -2.10 7.20
C THR A 33 6.49 -2.27 7.35
N ILE A 34 5.93 -3.38 6.87
CA ILE A 34 4.50 -3.68 7.03
C ILE A 34 4.13 -3.78 8.51
N ARG A 35 4.94 -4.48 9.32
CA ARG A 35 4.73 -4.57 10.77
C ARG A 35 4.75 -3.21 11.44
N ASN A 36 5.62 -2.30 11.01
CA ASN A 36 5.65 -0.93 11.53
C ASN A 36 4.37 -0.17 11.18
N TRP A 37 3.91 -0.25 9.93
CA TRP A 37 2.64 0.35 9.51
C TRP A 37 1.44 -0.20 10.29
N GLU A 38 1.42 -1.51 10.56
CA GLU A 38 0.35 -2.15 11.34
C GLU A 38 0.36 -1.80 12.83
N ASN A 39 1.49 -1.37 13.36
CA ASN A 39 1.63 -0.95 14.76
C ASN A 39 1.60 0.58 14.94
N ASN A 40 1.11 1.33 13.94
CA ASN A 40 1.13 2.80 13.93
C ASN A 40 2.54 3.39 14.19
N ARG A 41 3.58 2.68 13.76
CA ARG A 41 4.96 3.18 13.77
C ARG A 41 5.31 3.78 12.41
N SER A 42 6.43 4.51 12.37
CA SER A 42 7.09 5.16 11.23
C SER A 42 6.50 4.84 9.85
N GLY A 43 5.99 5.87 9.15
CA GLY A 43 5.52 5.78 7.76
C GLY A 43 4.02 6.08 7.58
N VAL A 44 3.19 5.91 8.60
CA VAL A 44 1.74 6.22 8.50
C VAL A 44 1.48 7.72 8.32
N GLU A 45 2.29 8.56 8.97
CA GLU A 45 2.21 10.02 8.81
C GLU A 45 2.45 10.49 7.38
N TRP A 46 3.30 9.78 6.62
CA TRP A 46 3.53 10.10 5.21
C TRP A 46 2.27 9.84 4.38
N PHE A 47 1.59 8.71 4.60
CA PHE A 47 0.32 8.43 3.92
C PHE A 47 -0.73 9.49 4.23
N GLU A 48 -0.86 9.94 5.48
CA GLU A 48 -1.78 11.01 5.83
C GLU A 48 -1.46 12.34 5.11
N ARG A 49 -0.18 12.70 5.01
CA ARG A 49 0.25 13.90 4.28
C ARG A 49 -0.05 13.79 2.79
N VAL A 50 0.22 12.64 2.17
CA VAL A 50 -0.11 12.39 0.76
C VAL A 50 -1.62 12.44 0.54
N THR A 51 -2.42 11.85 1.42
CA THR A 51 -3.89 11.94 1.34
C THR A 51 -4.36 13.40 1.38
N LYS A 52 -3.88 14.20 2.33
CA LYS A 52 -4.22 15.63 2.41
C LYS A 52 -3.77 16.41 1.18
N LEU A 53 -2.61 16.07 0.61
CA LEU A 53 -2.10 16.69 -0.61
C LEU A 53 -3.01 16.37 -1.81
N CYS A 54 -3.39 15.09 -1.97
CA CYS A 54 -4.33 14.64 -2.99
C CYS A 54 -5.70 15.34 -2.88
N GLU A 55 -6.23 15.48 -1.66
CA GLU A 55 -7.48 16.20 -1.40
C GLU A 55 -7.38 17.68 -1.80
N ALA A 56 -6.27 18.35 -1.44
CA ALA A 56 -6.05 19.76 -1.77
C ALA A 56 -5.93 20.01 -3.27
N LEU A 57 -5.28 19.08 -3.99
CA LEU A 57 -5.05 19.16 -5.43
C LEU A 57 -6.16 18.52 -6.27
N LYS A 58 -7.17 17.91 -5.63
CA LYS A 58 -8.26 17.15 -6.27
C LYS A 58 -7.74 16.08 -7.24
N CYS A 59 -6.69 15.37 -6.83
CA CYS A 59 -6.07 14.31 -7.61
C CYS A 59 -5.94 13.03 -6.77
N THR A 60 -5.51 11.95 -7.42
CA THR A 60 -5.17 10.69 -6.78
C THR A 60 -3.66 10.58 -6.58
N PRO A 61 -3.16 9.70 -5.69
CA PRO A 61 -1.72 9.44 -5.60
C PRO A 61 -1.11 9.01 -6.95
N ASN A 62 -1.88 8.36 -7.82
CA ASN A 62 -1.42 7.97 -9.15
C ASN A 62 -1.10 9.19 -10.02
N ASP A 63 -1.91 10.24 -9.92
CA ASP A 63 -1.70 11.51 -10.64
C ASP A 63 -0.48 12.28 -10.13
N LEU A 64 -0.04 12.03 -8.89
CA LEU A 64 1.15 12.64 -8.31
C LEU A 64 2.44 11.92 -8.70
N PHE A 65 2.42 10.59 -8.70
CA PHE A 65 3.62 9.77 -8.85
C PHE A 65 3.78 9.13 -10.23
N GLY A 66 2.73 9.13 -11.07
CA GLY A 66 2.80 8.61 -12.44
C GLY A 66 3.19 7.14 -12.50
N TYR A 67 2.44 6.25 -11.82
CA TYR A 67 2.67 4.81 -11.98
C TYR A 67 2.06 4.34 -13.30
N GLU A 68 2.85 4.36 -14.37
CA GLU A 68 2.57 3.56 -15.55
C GLU A 68 2.85 2.10 -15.21
N LYS A 69 1.84 1.23 -15.35
CA LYS A 69 2.07 -0.22 -15.31
C LYS A 69 3.00 -0.58 -16.47
N VAL A 70 4.28 -0.76 -16.18
CA VAL A 70 5.20 -1.38 -17.13
C VAL A 70 4.90 -2.87 -17.15
N GLY A 71 4.14 -3.32 -18.16
CA GLY A 71 4.04 -4.73 -18.51
C GLY A 71 2.63 -5.31 -18.56
N GLU A 72 1.88 -4.95 -19.60
CA GLU A 72 1.23 -5.96 -20.45
C GLU A 72 1.72 -5.63 -21.86
N ALA A 73 2.90 -6.12 -22.22
CA ALA A 73 3.28 -6.20 -23.62
C ALA A 73 2.27 -7.17 -24.25
N GLU A 74 1.37 -6.60 -25.04
CA GLU A 74 0.53 -7.30 -26.00
C GLU A 74 1.39 -8.35 -26.72
N SER A 75 1.21 -9.62 -26.38
CA SER A 75 1.56 -10.70 -27.29
C SER A 75 0.41 -10.83 -28.30
N GLU A 76 0.20 -9.78 -29.10
CA GLU A 76 -0.53 -9.87 -30.35
C GLU A 76 0.49 -10.13 -31.47
N GLU A 77 0.42 -11.36 -31.96
CA GLU A 77 0.51 -11.75 -33.37
C GLU A 77 1.82 -11.48 -34.14
N ASN A 78 2.46 -12.58 -34.56
CA ASN A 78 2.76 -12.69 -35.98
C ASN A 78 2.56 -14.13 -36.46
N VAL A 79 1.60 -14.23 -37.39
CA VAL A 79 1.31 -15.26 -38.40
C VAL A 79 2.53 -16.06 -38.86
#